data_AF-A0A2V1NFT2-F1
#
_entry.id   AF-A0A2V1NFT2-F1
#
_cell.length_a   1.000
_cell.length_b   1.000
_cell.length_c   1.000
_cell.angle_alpha   90.00
_cell.angle_beta   90.00
_cell.angle_gamma   90.00
#
_symmetry.space_group_name_H-M   'P 1'
#
loop_
_entity.id
_entity.type
_entity.pdbx_description
1 polymer ?
#
loop_
_entity_poly.entity_id
_entity_poly.type
_entity_poly.pdbx_seq_one_letter_code
_entity_poly.pdbx_strand_id
1 'polypeptide(L)'
;MAETPLYLARLDMYARFLSAVDAESHVVWHRQDGRYANEREAIDAVDRAYAATRAAFNPIDLEGVGPHKEARLLLDRLAAMHKEGGTNPDWKDFKAAREAFAATAGAYLRSLRGDE
;
A
#
# COMPACT_ATOMS: atom_id res chain seq x y z
N MET A 1 -13.35 14.86 22.67
CA MET A 1 -13.71 15.67 21.49
C MET A 1 -12.52 16.13 20.65
N ALA A 2 -11.27 16.08 21.14
CA ALA A 2 -10.09 16.44 20.34
C ALA A 2 -9.64 15.36 19.31
N GLU A 3 -10.28 14.19 19.29
CA GLU A 3 -9.82 13.03 18.52
C GLU A 3 -10.43 12.93 17.12
N THR A 4 -11.52 13.64 16.82
CA THR A 4 -12.17 13.58 15.50
C THR A 4 -11.27 14.08 14.35
N PRO A 5 -10.55 15.22 14.47
CA PRO A 5 -9.63 15.65 13.42
C PRO A 5 -8.48 14.66 13.19
N LEU A 6 -7.94 14.08 14.26
CA LEU A 6 -6.86 13.10 14.19
C LEU A 6 -7.32 11.77 13.59
N TYR A 7 -8.52 11.30 13.96
CA TYR A 7 -9.17 10.14 13.35
C TYR A 7 -9.33 10.34 11.83
N LEU A 8 -9.90 11.48 11.40
CA LEU A 8 -10.13 11.75 9.98
C LEU A 8 -8.82 11.86 9.20
N ALA A 9 -7.81 12.54 9.75
CA ALA A 9 -6.49 12.66 9.13
C ALA A 9 -5.82 11.28 8.93
N ARG A 10 -5.89 10.40 9.94
CA ARG A 10 -5.35 9.04 9.86
C ARG A 10 -6.15 8.14 8.92
N LEU A 11 -7.48 8.25 8.94
CA LEU A 11 -8.36 7.52 8.01
C LEU A 11 -7.98 7.84 6.57
N ASP A 12 -7.85 9.12 6.24
CA ASP A 12 -7.46 9.59 4.91
C ASP A 12 -6.03 9.13 4.55
N MET A 13 -5.08 9.25 5.48
CA MET A 13 -3.71 8.76 5.29
C MET A 13 -3.65 7.25 4.99
N TYR A 14 -4.32 6.42 5.78
CA TYR A 14 -4.34 4.97 5.57
C TYR A 14 -5.09 4.59 4.28
N ALA A 15 -6.19 5.27 3.97
CA ALA A 15 -6.94 5.04 2.73
C ALA A 15 -6.14 5.41 1.48
N ARG A 16 -5.39 6.53 1.52
CA ARG A 16 -4.49 6.94 0.44
C ARG A 16 -3.38 5.92 0.20
N PHE A 17 -2.75 5.44 1.27
CA PHE A 17 -1.72 4.41 1.14
C PHE A 17 -2.27 3.11 0.56
N LEU A 18 -3.42 2.63 1.05
CA LEU A 18 -4.04 1.41 0.52
C LEU A 18 -4.42 1.56 -0.95
N SER A 19 -4.94 2.73 -1.35
CA SER A 19 -5.28 3.03 -2.75
C SER A 19 -4.04 3.04 -3.65
N ALA A 20 -2.92 3.59 -3.18
CA ALA A 20 -1.66 3.59 -3.92
C ALA A 20 -1.09 2.16 -4.07
N VAL A 21 -1.12 1.37 -2.99
CA VAL A 21 -0.75 -0.05 -3.00
C VAL A 21 -1.57 -0.85 -4.01
N ASP A 22 -2.89 -0.65 -4.02
CA ASP A 22 -3.79 -1.34 -4.95
C ASP A 22 -3.49 -0.94 -6.41
N ALA A 23 -3.24 0.34 -6.66
CA ALA A 23 -2.86 0.84 -7.98
C ALA A 23 -1.52 0.24 -8.47
N GLU A 24 -0.52 0.14 -7.59
CA GLU A 24 0.76 -0.49 -7.92
C GLU A 24 0.62 -1.99 -8.16
N SER A 25 -0.19 -2.68 -7.37
CA SER A 25 -0.49 -4.10 -7.60
C SER A 25 -1.16 -4.32 -8.96
N HIS A 26 -2.00 -3.39 -9.41
CA HIS A 26 -2.63 -3.46 -10.72
C HIS A 26 -1.61 -3.29 -11.87
N VAL A 27 -0.56 -2.48 -11.67
CA VAL A 27 0.58 -2.38 -12.60
C VAL A 27 1.32 -3.72 -12.70
N VAL A 28 1.58 -4.38 -11.56
CA VAL A 28 2.18 -5.74 -11.57
C VAL A 28 1.32 -6.70 -12.36
N TRP A 29 0.00 -6.71 -12.11
CA TRP A 29 -0.92 -7.59 -12.82
C TRP A 29 -0.95 -7.31 -14.32
N HIS A 30 -1.01 -6.04 -14.74
CA HIS A 30 -0.93 -5.66 -16.16
C HIS A 30 0.37 -6.13 -16.82
N ARG A 31 1.48 -6.06 -16.08
CA ARG A 31 2.78 -6.54 -16.55
C ARG A 31 2.79 -8.07 -16.71
N GLN A 32 2.27 -8.79 -15.72
CA GLN A 32 2.12 -10.25 -15.78
C GLN A 32 1.22 -10.70 -16.95
N ASP A 33 0.15 -9.96 -17.23
CA ASP A 33 -0.80 -10.25 -18.31
C ASP A 33 -0.34 -9.71 -19.69
N GLY A 34 0.86 -9.13 -19.79
CA GLY A 34 1.43 -8.63 -21.05
C GLY A 34 0.64 -7.47 -21.67
N ARG A 35 -0.01 -6.63 -20.85
CA ARG A 35 -0.91 -5.56 -21.32
C ARG A 35 -0.22 -4.26 -21.74
N TYR A 36 1.08 -4.13 -21.51
CA TYR A 36 1.86 -2.99 -21.96
C TYR A 36 2.29 -3.17 -23.42
N ALA A 37 2.27 -2.09 -24.21
CA ALA A 37 2.64 -2.17 -25.62
C ALA A 37 4.14 -2.47 -25.81
N ASN A 38 4.97 -2.09 -24.84
CA ASN A 38 6.40 -2.38 -24.82
C ASN A 38 6.98 -2.28 -23.40
N GLU A 39 8.23 -2.73 -23.25
CA GLU A 39 8.96 -2.73 -21.98
C GLU A 39 9.12 -1.32 -21.38
N ARG A 40 9.27 -0.29 -22.21
CA ARG A 40 9.44 1.08 -21.72
C ARG A 40 8.18 1.58 -21.01
N GLU A 41 7.01 1.31 -21.59
CA GLU A 41 5.73 1.66 -20.99
C GLU A 41 5.53 0.95 -19.65
N ALA A 42 5.91 -0.33 -19.57
CA ALA A 42 5.85 -1.10 -18.32
C ALA A 42 6.76 -0.49 -17.24
N ILE A 43 7.99 -0.11 -17.58
CA ILE A 43 8.91 0.57 -16.66
C ILE A 43 8.34 1.91 -16.20
N ASP A 44 7.87 2.75 -17.12
CA ASP A 44 7.32 4.06 -16.78
C ASP A 44 6.06 3.94 -15.89
N ALA A 45 5.25 2.89 -16.07
CA ALA A 45 4.11 2.61 -15.20
C ALA A 45 4.55 2.17 -13.79
N VAL A 46 5.56 1.31 -13.68
CA VAL A 46 6.14 0.88 -12.40
C VAL A 46 6.73 2.07 -11.65
N ASP A 47 7.54 2.90 -12.30
CA ASP A 47 8.18 4.05 -11.67
C ASP A 47 7.16 5.05 -11.10
N ARG A 48 6.09 5.34 -11.86
CA ARG A 48 5.00 6.21 -11.39
C ARG A 48 4.26 5.61 -10.20
N ALA A 49 3.92 4.33 -10.27
CA ALA A 49 3.20 3.66 -9.20
C ALA A 49 4.06 3.57 -7.93
N TYR A 50 5.33 3.16 -8.05
CA TYR A 50 6.30 3.13 -6.97
C TYR A 50 6.45 4.48 -6.28
N ALA A 51 6.60 5.57 -7.05
CA ALA A 51 6.71 6.91 -6.51
C ALA A 51 5.45 7.33 -5.74
N ALA A 52 4.26 7.02 -6.26
CA ALA A 52 2.99 7.32 -5.60
C ALA A 52 2.84 6.53 -4.28
N THR A 53 3.15 5.24 -4.28
CA THR A 53 3.08 4.39 -3.07
C THR A 53 4.08 4.85 -2.02
N ARG A 54 5.31 5.19 -2.41
CA ARG A 54 6.32 5.74 -1.48
C ARG A 54 5.87 7.09 -0.91
N ALA A 55 5.32 7.97 -1.73
CA ALA A 55 4.80 9.25 -1.26
C ALA A 55 3.65 9.07 -0.24
N ALA A 56 2.75 8.12 -0.46
CA ALA A 56 1.65 7.81 0.46
C ALA A 56 2.11 7.10 1.74
N PHE A 57 3.22 6.36 1.67
CA PHE A 57 3.83 5.70 2.83
C PHE A 57 4.58 6.67 3.74
N ASN A 58 5.26 7.69 3.19
CA ASN A 58 6.11 8.60 3.96
C ASN A 58 5.43 9.20 5.20
N PRO A 59 4.16 9.69 5.15
CA PRO A 59 3.46 10.16 6.34
C PRO A 59 3.28 9.09 7.42
N ILE A 60 2.97 7.84 7.02
CA ILE A 60 2.84 6.69 7.96
C ILE A 60 4.19 6.38 8.60
N ASP A 61 5.28 6.44 7.84
CA ASP A 61 6.64 6.22 8.32
C ASP A 61 7.08 7.29 9.33
N LEU A 62 6.77 8.55 9.02
CA LEU A 62 7.07 9.70 9.89
C LEU A 62 6.28 9.65 11.19
N GLU A 63 5.02 9.19 11.14
CA GLU A 63 4.19 9.08 12.34
C GLU A 63 4.63 7.93 13.25
N GLY A 64 5.03 6.79 12.66
CA GLY A 64 5.60 5.66 13.40
C GLY A 64 4.63 4.93 14.34
N VAL A 65 3.32 5.12 14.18
CA VAL A 65 2.26 4.49 14.99
C VAL A 65 1.22 3.81 14.11
N GLY A 66 0.32 3.04 14.73
CA GLY A 66 -0.73 2.33 14.01
C GLY A 66 -0.16 1.22 13.10
N PRO A 67 -0.60 1.11 11.83
CA PRO A 67 -0.24 0.02 10.93
C PRO A 67 1.13 0.21 10.25
N HIS A 68 2.09 0.84 10.94
CA HIS A 68 3.41 1.19 10.39
C HIS A 68 4.18 -0.03 9.88
N LYS A 69 4.22 -1.10 10.67
CA LYS A 69 4.96 -2.34 10.34
C LYS A 69 4.32 -3.05 9.16
N GLU A 70 2.99 -3.10 9.13
CA GLU A 70 2.20 -3.69 8.06
C GLU A 70 2.33 -2.89 6.76
N ALA A 71 2.39 -1.56 6.85
CA ALA A 71 2.63 -0.70 5.70
C ALA A 71 4.02 -0.93 5.10
N ARG A 72 5.05 -1.08 5.96
CA ARG A 72 6.39 -1.44 5.50
C ARG A 72 6.41 -2.81 4.83
N LEU A 73 5.75 -3.81 5.43
CA LEU A 73 5.65 -5.15 4.86
C LEU A 73 4.97 -5.11 3.48
N LEU A 74 3.92 -4.31 3.30
CA LEU A 74 3.27 -4.13 2.00
C LEU A 74 4.23 -3.59 0.93
N LEU A 75 5.08 -2.61 1.27
CA LEU A 75 6.11 -2.14 0.35
C LEU A 75 7.10 -3.25 -0.02
N ASP A 76 7.52 -4.05 0.97
CA ASP A 76 8.45 -5.15 0.73
C ASP A 76 7.83 -6.22 -0.18
N ARG A 77 6.52 -6.49 -0.02
CA ARG A 77 5.76 -7.40 -0.90
C ARG A 77 5.60 -6.84 -2.30
N LEU A 78 5.27 -5.56 -2.46
CA LEU A 78 5.21 -4.91 -3.78
C LEU A 78 6.58 -4.93 -4.48
N ALA A 79 7.65 -4.60 -3.77
CA ALA A 79 9.00 -4.69 -4.31
C ALA A 79 9.38 -6.11 -4.73
N ALA A 80 8.98 -7.12 -3.94
CA ALA A 80 9.16 -8.52 -4.31
C ALA A 80 8.35 -8.91 -5.55
N MET A 81 7.14 -8.37 -5.71
CA MET A 81 6.29 -8.61 -6.88
C MET A 81 6.84 -8.00 -8.17
N HIS A 82 7.65 -6.94 -8.11
CA HIS A 82 8.34 -6.39 -9.28
C HIS A 82 9.63 -7.13 -9.66
N LYS A 83 10.11 -8.05 -8.82
CA LYS A 83 11.29 -8.88 -9.15
C LYS A 83 11.04 -9.67 -10.43
N GLU A 84 12.12 -9.93 -11.16
CA GLU A 84 12.06 -10.67 -12.43
C GLU A 84 11.08 -10.04 -13.44
N GLY A 85 10.87 -8.72 -13.34
CA GLY A 85 9.93 -7.99 -14.18
C GLY A 85 8.47 -8.38 -13.94
N GLY A 86 8.12 -8.83 -12.73
CA GLY A 86 6.74 -9.18 -12.36
C GLY A 86 6.17 -10.40 -13.05
N THR A 87 7.03 -11.33 -13.49
CA THR A 87 6.61 -12.57 -14.15
C THR A 87 6.03 -13.61 -13.18
N ASN A 88 6.52 -13.66 -11.93
CA ASN A 88 6.03 -14.61 -10.92
C ASN A 88 5.75 -13.95 -9.55
N PRO A 89 4.79 -13.01 -9.47
CA PRO A 89 4.43 -12.33 -8.23
C PRO A 89 3.72 -13.27 -7.24
N ASP A 90 4.09 -13.19 -5.96
CA ASP A 90 3.40 -13.90 -4.88
C ASP A 90 2.15 -13.13 -4.42
N TRP A 91 1.05 -13.34 -5.15
CA TRP A 91 -0.24 -12.74 -4.85
C TRP A 91 -0.83 -13.16 -3.51
N LYS A 92 -0.47 -14.36 -3.00
CA LYS A 92 -1.02 -14.88 -1.75
C LYS A 92 -0.47 -14.08 -0.57
N ASP A 93 0.85 -13.93 -0.53
CA ASP A 93 1.52 -13.18 0.53
C ASP A 93 1.20 -11.68 0.46
N PHE A 94 1.03 -11.13 -0.75
CA PHE A 94 0.57 -9.75 -0.93
C PHE A 94 -0.84 -9.52 -0.34
N LYS A 95 -1.81 -10.38 -0.68
CA LYS A 95 -3.18 -10.28 -0.17
C LYS A 95 -3.22 -10.40 1.36
N ALA A 96 -2.46 -11.34 1.93
CA ALA A 96 -2.35 -11.48 3.37
C ALA A 96 -1.78 -10.22 4.06
N ALA A 97 -0.72 -9.63 3.49
CA ALA A 97 -0.15 -8.38 4.00
C ALA A 97 -1.15 -7.21 3.89
N ARG A 98 -1.92 -7.14 2.81
CA ARG A 98 -2.96 -6.12 2.61
C ARG A 98 -4.08 -6.23 3.65
N GLU A 99 -4.56 -7.45 3.90
CA GLU A 99 -5.56 -7.72 4.94
C GLU A 99 -5.05 -7.37 6.34
N ALA A 100 -3.79 -7.71 6.65
CA ALA A 100 -3.17 -7.35 7.91
C ALA A 100 -3.09 -5.83 8.10
N PHE A 101 -2.66 -5.08 7.09
CA PHE A 101 -2.66 -3.61 7.13
C PHE A 101 -4.06 -3.05 7.41
N ALA A 102 -5.08 -3.50 6.66
CA ALA A 102 -6.45 -3.02 6.83
C ALA A 102 -7.01 -3.34 8.22
N ALA A 103 -6.71 -4.53 8.75
CA ALA A 103 -7.12 -4.93 10.10
C ALA A 103 -6.46 -4.07 11.17
N THR A 104 -5.13 -3.88 11.12
CA THR A 104 -4.40 -3.06 12.10
C THR A 104 -4.80 -1.59 12.00
N ALA A 105 -4.97 -1.04 10.79
CA ALA A 105 -5.46 0.31 10.58
C ALA A 105 -6.86 0.49 11.17
N GLY A 106 -7.77 -0.44 10.91
CA GLY A 106 -9.13 -0.41 11.45
C GLY A 106 -9.17 -0.49 12.98
N ALA A 107 -8.35 -1.34 13.58
CA ALA A 107 -8.24 -1.44 15.04
C ALA A 107 -7.71 -0.14 15.66
N TYR A 108 -6.66 0.43 15.09
CA TYR A 108 -6.10 1.70 15.55
C TYR A 108 -7.09 2.87 15.40
N LEU A 109 -7.83 2.92 14.29
CA LEU A 109 -8.85 3.93 14.08
C LEU A 109 -10.03 3.80 15.07
N ARG A 110 -10.42 2.58 15.46
CA ARG A 110 -11.44 2.33 16.49
C ARG A 110 -10.96 2.78 17.88
N SER A 111 -9.70 2.49 18.23
CA SER A 111 -9.15 2.93 19.52
C SER A 111 -9.12 4.46 19.65
N LEU A 112 -8.94 5.19 18.55
CA LEU A 112 -9.02 6.67 18.53
C LEU A 112 -10.44 7.23 18.68
N ARG A 113 -11.46 6.40 18.51
CA ARG A 113 -12.85 6.78 18.72
C ARG A 113 -13.39 6.39 20.10
N GLY A 114 -12.62 5.61 20.88
CA GLY A 114 -13.07 5.01 22.13
C GLY A 114 -13.99 3.80 21.93
N ASP A 115 -14.04 3.24 20.73
CA ASP A 115 -14.79 2.03 20.41
C ASP A 115 -13.86 0.81 20.67
N GLU A 116 -13.75 0.33 21.92
CA GLU A 116 -13.04 -0.92 22.28
C GLU A 116 -13.91 -2.17 22.04
#